data_AF-A0A8S3W8T7-F1
#
_entry.id   AF-A0A8S3W8T7-F1
#
_cell.length_a   1.000
_cell.length_b   1.000
_cell.length_c   1.000
_cell.angle_alpha   90.00
_cell.angle_beta   90.00
_cell.angle_gamma   90.00
#
_symmetry.space_group_name_H-M   'P 1'
#
loop_
_entity.id
_entity.type
_entity.pdbx_description
1 polymer ?
#
loop_
_entity_poly.entity_id
_entity_poly.type
_entity_poly.pdbx_seq_one_letter_code
_entity_poly.pdbx_strand_id
1 'polypeptide(L)'
;MPRNYSRKTDRKDWDKTSMEKAIEAVKNNEMGWLLVSKVFNVPQSTLRRHALKQNKVLAPTTKETRLFGFTRKEVLELAYQFADVNNIPHNFNNEKKMAGKEWLAAF
;
A
#
# COMPACT_ATOMS: atom_id res chain seq x y z
N MET A 1 7.47 26.58 -0.77
CA MET A 1 8.77 26.58 -1.47
C MET A 1 9.24 25.15 -1.66
N PRO A 2 9.64 24.71 -2.87
CA PRO A 2 10.18 23.36 -3.09
C PRO A 2 11.47 23.17 -2.29
N ARG A 3 11.60 22.05 -1.57
CA ARG A 3 12.82 21.71 -0.85
C ARG A 3 13.82 21.09 -1.82
N ASN A 4 15.00 21.71 -1.97
CA ASN A 4 16.09 21.16 -2.78
C ASN A 4 16.85 20.10 -1.95
N TYR A 5 16.30 18.89 -1.90
CA TYR A 5 16.92 17.77 -1.18
C TYR A 5 17.71 16.89 -2.14
N SER A 6 19.04 16.84 -1.97
CA SER A 6 19.89 15.83 -2.61
C SER A 6 19.99 14.58 -1.75
N ARG A 7 19.92 13.41 -2.39
CA ARG A 7 19.98 12.13 -1.70
C ARG A 7 21.42 11.83 -1.25
N LYS A 8 21.58 11.35 -0.01
CA LYS A 8 22.89 11.04 0.59
C LYS A 8 23.41 9.62 0.32
N THR A 9 22.66 8.78 -0.40
CA THR A 9 22.98 7.34 -0.52
C THR A 9 23.00 6.90 -1.97
N ASP A 10 23.99 6.08 -2.32
CA ASP A 10 24.12 5.41 -3.62
C ASP A 10 23.30 4.11 -3.67
N ARG A 11 22.23 4.03 -2.86
CA ARG A 11 21.32 2.88 -2.91
C ARG A 11 20.64 2.86 -4.27
N LYS A 12 20.71 1.70 -4.94
CA LYS A 12 20.19 1.45 -6.29
C LYS A 12 21.06 2.06 -7.40
N ASP A 13 22.38 2.08 -7.21
CA ASP A 13 23.36 2.51 -8.20
C ASP A 13 23.58 1.50 -9.36
N TRP A 14 22.63 0.59 -9.58
CA TRP A 14 22.65 -0.26 -10.76
C TRP A 14 21.88 0.43 -11.88
N ASP A 15 22.38 0.27 -13.11
CA ASP A 15 21.72 0.84 -14.27
C ASP A 15 20.35 0.20 -14.53
N LYS A 16 19.36 1.04 -14.81
CA LYS A 16 17.97 0.61 -15.02
C LYS A 16 17.86 -0.28 -16.26
N THR A 17 18.56 0.06 -17.33
CA THR A 17 18.49 -0.70 -18.59
C THR A 17 19.15 -2.07 -18.42
N SER A 18 20.26 -2.14 -17.69
CA SER A 18 20.91 -3.40 -17.34
C SER A 18 19.99 -4.34 -16.54
N MET A 19 19.20 -3.80 -15.60
CA MET A 19 18.23 -4.60 -14.84
C MET A 19 17.07 -5.10 -15.72
N GLU A 20 16.58 -4.29 -16.65
CA GLU A 20 15.51 -4.70 -17.58
C GLU A 20 15.97 -5.83 -18.49
N LYS A 21 17.16 -5.71 -19.10
CA LYS A 21 17.77 -6.77 -19.92
C LYS A 21 18.03 -8.05 -19.12
N ALA A 22 18.49 -7.92 -17.88
CA ALA A 22 18.70 -9.07 -17.00
C ALA A 22 17.39 -9.83 -16.71
N ILE A 23 16.27 -9.11 -16.52
CA ILE A 23 14.95 -9.75 -16.30
C ILE A 23 14.49 -10.48 -17.56
N GLU A 24 14.73 -9.91 -18.74
CA GLU A 24 14.37 -10.52 -20.02
C GLU A 24 15.14 -11.82 -20.28
N ALA A 25 16.45 -11.81 -20.10
CA ALA A 25 17.29 -13.00 -20.26
C ALA A 25 16.89 -14.15 -19.31
N VAL A 26 16.49 -13.82 -18.07
CA VAL A 26 15.96 -14.81 -17.12
C VAL A 26 14.61 -15.36 -17.57
N LYS A 27 13.71 -14.50 -18.08
CA LYS A 27 12.38 -14.92 -18.56
C LYS A 27 12.45 -15.79 -19.80
N ASN A 28 13.37 -15.48 -20.71
CA ASN A 28 13.63 -16.27 -21.91
C ASN A 28 14.38 -17.58 -21.61
N ASN A 29 14.76 -17.79 -20.34
CA ASN A 29 15.46 -18.98 -19.86
C ASN A 29 16.82 -19.21 -20.57
N GLU A 30 17.42 -18.15 -21.11
CA GLU A 30 18.68 -18.18 -21.84
C GLU A 30 19.87 -18.45 -20.93
N MET A 31 19.80 -18.00 -19.67
CA MET A 31 20.90 -18.04 -18.72
C MET A 31 20.42 -18.24 -17.27
N GLY A 32 21.25 -18.92 -16.48
CA GLY A 32 21.02 -19.09 -15.04
C GLY A 32 21.24 -17.79 -14.25
N TRP A 33 20.52 -17.63 -13.14
CA TRP A 33 20.49 -16.42 -12.31
C TRP A 33 21.86 -15.82 -11.95
N LEU A 34 22.84 -16.67 -11.61
CA LEU A 34 24.18 -16.22 -11.22
C LEU A 34 24.94 -15.64 -12.42
N LEU A 35 24.80 -16.26 -13.60
CA LEU A 35 25.45 -15.81 -14.83
C LEU A 35 24.87 -14.47 -15.28
N VAL A 36 23.54 -14.34 -15.30
CA VAL A 36 22.86 -13.08 -15.64
C VAL A 36 23.30 -11.94 -14.71
N SER A 37 23.36 -12.19 -13.40
CA SER A 37 23.81 -11.20 -12.43
C SER A 37 25.22 -10.66 -12.73
N LYS A 38 26.15 -11.55 -13.10
CA LYS A 38 27.52 -11.20 -13.47
C LYS A 38 27.59 -10.44 -14.79
N VAL A 39 26.88 -10.92 -15.82
CA VAL A 39 26.91 -10.33 -17.18
C VAL A 39 26.38 -8.90 -17.19
N PHE A 40 25.25 -8.66 -16.51
CA PHE A 40 24.60 -7.36 -16.50
C PHE A 40 25.03 -6.47 -15.33
N ASN A 41 25.98 -6.90 -14.50
CA ASN A 41 26.43 -6.22 -13.29
C ASN A 41 25.27 -5.77 -12.37
N VAL A 42 24.31 -6.67 -12.16
CA VAL A 42 23.14 -6.42 -11.30
C VAL A 42 23.13 -7.35 -10.09
N PRO A 43 22.71 -6.89 -8.89
CA PRO A 43 22.66 -7.76 -7.72
C PRO A 43 21.67 -8.92 -7.89
N GLN A 44 22.14 -10.15 -7.75
CA GLN A 44 21.35 -11.38 -7.96
C GLN A 44 20.06 -11.43 -7.11
N SER A 45 20.14 -11.01 -5.84
CA SER A 45 18.99 -10.96 -4.94
C SER A 45 17.92 -9.95 -5.39
N THR A 46 18.36 -8.81 -5.94
CA THR A 46 17.49 -7.79 -6.51
C THR A 46 16.87 -8.30 -7.81
N LEU A 47 17.66 -8.90 -8.70
CA LEU A 47 17.18 -9.51 -9.94
C LEU A 47 16.08 -10.54 -9.67
N ARG A 48 16.28 -11.46 -8.71
CA ARG A 48 15.26 -12.44 -8.29
C ARG A 48 13.97 -11.78 -7.83
N ARG A 49 14.05 -10.79 -6.95
CA ARG A 49 12.88 -10.06 -6.44
C ARG A 49 12.09 -9.38 -7.57
N HIS A 50 12.80 -8.73 -8.50
CA HIS A 50 12.19 -8.02 -9.62
C HIS A 50 11.57 -8.97 -10.66
N ALA A 51 12.26 -10.06 -11.01
CA ALA A 51 11.78 -11.04 -11.99
C ALA A 51 10.54 -11.80 -11.49
N LEU A 52 10.53 -12.20 -10.22
CA LEU A 52 9.41 -12.94 -9.60
C LEU A 52 8.24 -12.03 -9.20
N LYS A 53 8.34 -10.70 -9.40
CA LYS A 53 7.38 -9.69 -8.92
C LYS A 53 6.97 -9.88 -7.45
N GLN A 54 7.87 -10.40 -6.60
CA GLN A 54 7.64 -10.66 -5.17
C GLN A 54 7.55 -9.40 -4.31
N ASN A 55 7.32 -8.23 -4.92
CA ASN A 55 6.90 -7.08 -4.13
C ASN A 55 5.58 -7.47 -3.49
N LYS A 56 5.50 -7.41 -2.16
CA LYS A 56 4.23 -7.49 -1.44
C LYS A 56 3.36 -6.38 -2.02
N VAL A 57 2.48 -6.74 -2.96
CA VAL A 57 1.37 -5.88 -3.34
C VAL A 57 0.60 -5.78 -2.04
N LEU A 58 0.76 -4.65 -1.37
CA LEU A 58 -0.19 -4.26 -0.34
C LEU A 58 -1.51 -4.20 -1.11
N ALA A 59 -2.29 -5.30 -1.08
CA ALA A 59 -3.70 -5.27 -1.44
C ALA A 59 -4.26 -3.99 -0.83
N PRO A 60 -5.00 -3.17 -1.58
CA PRO A 60 -5.36 -1.82 -1.16
C PRO A 60 -5.86 -1.92 0.28
N THR A 61 -5.02 -1.49 1.21
CA THR A 61 -5.37 -1.45 2.62
C THR A 61 -6.24 -0.21 2.74
N THR A 62 -7.45 -0.26 2.16
CA THR A 62 -8.53 0.58 2.65
C THR A 62 -8.53 0.33 4.15
N LYS A 63 -8.31 1.41 4.90
CA LYS A 63 -7.98 1.45 6.33
C LYS A 63 -9.13 0.96 7.23
N GLU A 64 -9.99 0.07 6.71
CA GLU A 64 -11.31 -0.29 7.20
C GLU A 64 -11.35 -1.73 7.72
N THR A 65 -10.42 -2.61 7.32
CA THR A 65 -10.29 -3.98 7.84
C THR A 65 -9.88 -4.07 9.32
N ARG A 66 -9.74 -2.95 10.04
CA ARG A 66 -9.40 -2.91 11.47
C ARG A 66 -10.61 -2.92 12.41
N LEU A 67 -11.83 -2.75 11.88
CA LEU A 67 -13.06 -2.67 12.67
C LEU A 67 -13.83 -4.01 12.64
N PHE A 68 -13.14 -5.13 12.85
CA PHE A 68 -13.76 -6.45 12.99
C PHE A 68 -14.69 -6.87 11.83
N GLY A 69 -14.37 -6.47 10.60
CA GLY A 69 -15.19 -6.76 9.42
C GLY A 69 -16.25 -5.71 9.09
N PHE A 70 -16.39 -4.66 9.90
CA PHE A 70 -17.21 -3.50 9.58
C PHE A 70 -16.41 -2.40 8.90
N THR A 71 -17.05 -1.72 7.97
CA THR A 71 -16.58 -0.46 7.39
C THR A 71 -16.80 0.68 8.37
N ARG A 72 -16.03 1.76 8.23
CA ARG A 72 -16.23 2.97 9.06
C ARG A 72 -17.63 3.54 8.89
N LYS A 73 -18.19 3.44 7.68
CA LYS A 73 -19.52 3.94 7.36
C LYS A 73 -20.60 3.19 8.14
N GLU A 74 -20.52 1.86 8.16
CA GLU A 74 -21.47 1.02 8.90
C GLU A 74 -21.48 1.34 10.39
N VAL A 75 -20.30 1.56 10.99
CA VAL A 75 -20.22 1.93 12.43
C VAL A 75 -20.84 3.31 12.69
N LEU A 76 -20.61 4.29 11.81
CA LEU A 76 -21.20 5.63 11.97
C LEU A 76 -22.72 5.64 11.76
N GLU A 77 -23.24 4.80 10.88
CA GLU A 77 -24.68 4.63 10.66
C GLU A 77 -25.34 3.92 11.84
N LEU A 78 -24.71 2.87 12.37
CA LEU A 78 -25.18 2.16 13.55
C LEU A 78 -25.23 3.07 14.79
N ALA A 79 -24.21 3.91 14.98
CA ALA A 79 -24.19 4.89 16.07
C ALA A 79 -25.33 5.90 15.99
N TYR A 80 -25.67 6.37 14.79
CA TYR A 80 -26.83 7.24 14.57
C TYR A 80 -28.13 6.53 14.93
N GLN A 81 -28.35 5.34 14.37
CA GLN A 81 -29.56 4.56 14.62
C GLN A 81 -29.73 4.24 16.11
N PHE A 82 -28.64 3.89 16.80
CA PHE A 82 -28.67 3.64 18.23
C PHE A 82 -29.10 4.88 19.00
N ALA A 83 -28.57 6.06 18.69
CA ALA A 83 -28.92 7.28 19.38
C ALA A 83 -30.38 7.70 19.12
N ASP A 84 -30.87 7.53 17.88
CA ASP A 84 -32.26 7.83 17.49
C ASP A 84 -33.26 6.87 18.17
N VAL A 85 -32.99 5.55 18.14
CA VAL A 85 -33.85 4.53 18.77
C VAL A 85 -33.92 4.70 20.30
N ASN A 86 -32.83 5.14 20.92
CA ASN A 86 -32.77 5.36 22.36
C ASN A 86 -33.14 6.80 22.77
N ASN A 87 -33.58 7.65 21.84
CA ASN A 87 -33.87 9.07 22.08
C ASN A 87 -32.72 9.82 22.79
N ILE A 88 -31.47 9.46 22.50
CA ILE A 88 -30.29 10.12 23.06
C ILE A 88 -30.05 11.41 22.27
N PRO A 89 -30.00 12.59 22.92
CA PRO A 89 -29.69 13.83 22.23
C PRO A 89 -28.32 13.75 21.55
N HIS A 90 -28.28 13.99 20.24
CA HIS A 90 -27.06 13.94 19.44
C HIS A 90 -27.02 15.07 18.39
N ASN A 91 -25.82 15.47 18.00
CA ASN A 91 -25.58 16.46 16.94
C ASN A 91 -25.21 15.82 15.59
N PHE A 92 -25.54 14.54 15.42
CA PHE A 92 -25.29 13.81 14.18
C PHE A 92 -26.09 14.38 13.00
N ASN A 93 -25.68 14.01 11.79
CA ASN A 93 -26.30 14.52 10.58
C ASN A 93 -27.57 13.72 10.26
N ASN A 94 -28.74 14.39 10.34
CA ASN A 94 -30.05 13.78 10.09
C ASN A 94 -30.35 13.56 8.60
N GLU A 95 -29.79 14.38 7.70
CA GLU A 95 -29.97 14.22 6.25
C GLU A 95 -29.28 12.95 5.75
N LYS A 96 -28.08 12.68 6.28
CA LYS A 96 -27.25 11.54 5.92
C LYS A 96 -27.42 10.35 6.86
N LYS A 97 -28.20 10.49 7.94
CA LYS A 97 -28.42 9.49 9.00
C LYS A 97 -27.13 8.84 9.50
N MET A 98 -26.13 9.66 9.82
CA MET A 98 -24.80 9.18 10.19
C MET A 98 -24.14 10.03 11.27
N ALA A 99 -23.41 9.35 12.15
CA ALA A 99 -22.51 10.01 13.09
C ALA A 99 -21.32 10.67 12.35
N GLY A 100 -20.75 11.71 12.98
CA GLY A 100 -19.59 12.40 12.43
C GLY A 100 -18.32 11.54 12.50
N LYS A 101 -17.38 11.73 11.58
CA LYS A 101 -16.08 11.04 11.62
C LYS A 101 -15.32 11.28 12.93
N GLU A 102 -15.46 12.47 13.50
CA GLU A 102 -14.86 12.84 14.80
C GLU A 102 -15.43 12.00 15.94
N TRP A 103 -16.70 11.58 15.86
CA TRP A 103 -17.29 10.67 16.85
C TRP A 103 -16.56 9.31 16.85
N LEU A 104 -16.33 8.72 15.68
CA LEU A 104 -15.59 7.45 15.56
C LEU A 104 -14.11 7.59 15.95
N ALA A 105 -13.54 8.79 15.88
CA ALA A 105 -12.16 9.04 16.32
C ALA A 105 -12.04 9.20 17.85
N ALA A 106 -13.13 9.57 18.53
CA ALA A 106 -13.19 9.78 19.97
C ALA A 106 -13.77 8.57 20.75
N PHE A 107 -14.38 7.61 20.04
CA PHE A 107 -14.89 6.33 20.56
C PHE A 107 -13.77 5.30 20.72
#